data_AF-A0A931LPI2-F1
#
_entry.id   AF-A0A931LPI2-F1
#
_cell.length_a   1.000
_cell.length_b   1.000
_cell.length_c   1.000
_cell.angle_alpha   90.00
_cell.angle_beta   90.00
_cell.angle_gamma   90.00
#
_symmetry.space_group_name_H-M   'P 1'
#
loop_
_entity.id
_entity.type
_entity.pdbx_description
1 polymer ?
#
loop_
_entity_poly.entity_id
_entity_poly.type
_entity_poly.pdbx_seq_one_letter_code
_entity_poly.pdbx_strand_id
1 'polypeptide(L)'
;MRLEPPLIWEHAIAEKILAKHQVEPGEVEEIFFDDLPHFKGFQNVYHAYGQTVTGRYLFVVFRHLDGGKARPITAYEMTDKQQHYYRRVKGGS
;
A
#
# COMPACT_ATOMS: atom_id res chain seq x y z
N MET A 1 6.22 -1.72 11.87
CA MET A 1 7.18 -0.95 11.06
C MET A 1 6.73 0.49 11.08
N ARG A 2 7.64 1.44 11.32
CA ARG A 2 7.32 2.88 11.29
C ARG A 2 7.89 3.45 9.99
N LEU A 3 7.05 4.08 9.20
CA LEU A 3 7.42 4.74 7.95
C LEU A 3 7.26 6.25 8.10
N GLU A 4 8.08 7.01 7.38
CA GLU A 4 8.05 8.47 7.37
C GLU A 4 7.47 8.94 6.02
N PRO A 5 6.49 9.87 6.03
CA PRO A 5 5.98 10.49 4.82
C PRO A 5 6.98 11.51 4.24
N PRO A 6 6.94 11.79 2.93
CA PRO A 6 6.11 11.11 1.92
C PRO A 6 6.75 9.80 1.44
N LEU A 7 5.98 8.98 0.72
CA LEU A 7 6.56 7.84 0.00
C LEU A 7 7.47 8.33 -1.12
N ILE A 8 8.53 7.57 -1.42
CA ILE A 8 9.40 7.86 -2.56
C ILE A 8 8.74 7.32 -3.83
N TRP A 9 8.36 8.21 -4.72
CA TRP A 9 7.76 7.85 -6.02
C TRP A 9 8.74 8.02 -7.17
N GLU A 10 8.91 6.95 -7.94
CA GLU A 10 9.47 7.05 -9.29
C GLU A 10 8.34 7.39 -10.26
N HIS A 11 8.54 8.42 -11.09
CA HIS A 11 7.52 8.91 -12.02
C HIS A 11 6.97 7.78 -12.92
N ALA A 12 7.85 7.00 -13.53
CA ALA A 12 7.45 5.87 -14.38
C ALA A 12 6.65 4.79 -13.63
N ILE A 13 6.88 4.62 -12.33
CA ILE A 13 6.11 3.67 -11.51
C ILE A 13 4.73 4.24 -11.19
N ALA A 14 4.63 5.51 -10.81
CA ALA A 14 3.38 6.19 -10.57
C ALA A 14 2.49 6.17 -11.83
N GLU A 15 3.04 6.55 -12.99
CA GLU A 15 2.32 6.53 -14.27
C GLU A 15 1.87 5.12 -14.65
N LYS A 16 2.73 4.12 -14.49
CA LYS A 16 2.40 2.71 -14.76
C LYS A 16 1.23 2.24 -13.88
N ILE A 17 1.25 2.58 -12.59
CA ILE A 17 0.20 2.20 -11.64
C ILE A 17 -1.11 2.89 -12.01
N LEU A 18 -1.07 4.21 -12.26
CA LEU A 18 -2.25 4.96 -12.66
C LEU A 18 -2.87 4.37 -13.94
N ALA A 19 -2.06 4.19 -14.99
CA ALA A 19 -2.53 3.68 -16.27
C ALA A 19 -3.10 2.26 -16.19
N LYS A 20 -2.46 1.36 -15.42
CA LYS A 20 -2.87 -0.07 -15.37
C LYS A 20 -3.92 -0.38 -14.32
N HIS A 21 -3.95 0.37 -13.23
CA HIS A 21 -4.71 0.01 -12.03
C HIS A 21 -5.65 1.13 -11.57
N GLN A 22 -5.60 2.32 -12.18
CA GLN A 22 -6.43 3.47 -11.78
C GLN A 22 -6.30 3.74 -10.28
N VAL A 23 -5.05 3.68 -9.80
CA VAL A 23 -4.67 4.00 -8.42
C VAL A 23 -3.74 5.20 -8.46
N GLU A 24 -4.07 6.23 -7.69
CA GLU A 24 -3.25 7.43 -7.58
C GLU A 24 -2.23 7.32 -6.44
N PRO A 25 -1.08 8.02 -6.53
CA PRO A 25 -0.12 8.10 -5.44
C PRO A 25 -0.74 8.54 -4.10
N GLY A 26 -1.71 9.47 -4.15
CA GLY A 26 -2.40 9.96 -2.96
C GLY A 26 -3.19 8.87 -2.23
N GLU A 27 -3.89 7.99 -2.95
CA GLU A 27 -4.61 6.87 -2.33
C GLU A 27 -3.66 5.87 -1.68
N VAL A 28 -2.46 5.73 -2.23
CA VAL A 28 -1.41 4.91 -1.64
C VAL A 28 -0.83 5.58 -0.40
N GLU A 29 -0.60 6.89 -0.40
CA GLU A 29 -0.14 7.59 0.82
C GLU A 29 -1.18 7.51 1.95
N GLU A 30 -2.45 7.68 1.60
CA GLU A 30 -3.58 7.58 2.52
C GLU A 30 -3.61 6.24 3.25
N ILE A 31 -3.48 5.10 2.54
CA ILE A 31 -3.46 3.81 3.22
C ILE A 31 -2.20 3.61 4.08
N PHE A 32 -1.10 4.32 3.83
CA PHE A 32 0.15 4.17 4.57
C PHE A 32 0.20 5.01 5.85
N PHE A 33 -0.44 6.18 5.84
CA PHE A 33 -0.28 7.19 6.89
C PHE A 33 -1.60 7.61 7.56
N ASP A 34 -2.74 7.46 6.88
CA ASP A 34 -4.06 7.83 7.41
C ASP A 34 -4.88 6.61 7.87
N ASP A 35 -4.63 5.42 7.29
CA ASP A 35 -5.12 4.13 7.83
C ASP A 35 -4.10 3.51 8.81
N LEU A 36 -4.51 2.45 9.53
CA LEU A 36 -3.61 1.52 10.22
C LEU A 36 -3.35 0.31 9.30
N PRO A 37 -2.43 0.42 8.32
CA PRO A 37 -2.23 -0.64 7.34
C PRO A 37 -1.68 -1.92 7.97
N HIS A 38 -2.12 -3.05 7.44
CA HIS A 38 -1.48 -4.33 7.75
C HIS A 38 -0.29 -4.55 6.84
N PHE A 39 0.91 -4.58 7.42
CA PHE A 39 2.16 -4.85 6.69
C PHE A 39 2.58 -6.32 6.81
N LYS A 40 2.92 -6.94 5.68
CA LYS A 40 3.50 -8.28 5.60
C LYS A 40 4.73 -8.30 4.70
N GLY A 41 5.90 -8.67 5.23
CA GLY A 41 7.15 -8.64 4.47
C GLY A 41 7.95 -9.94 4.45
N PHE A 42 8.78 -10.08 3.40
CA PHE A 42 9.85 -11.07 3.29
C PHE A 42 11.03 -10.44 2.51
N GLN A 43 12.25 -10.52 3.03
CA GLN A 43 13.49 -10.05 2.38
C GLN A 43 13.39 -8.60 1.81
N ASN A 44 13.07 -7.62 2.66
CA ASN A 44 12.97 -6.18 2.33
C ASN A 44 11.88 -5.77 1.33
N VAL A 45 11.07 -6.72 0.85
CA VAL A 45 9.85 -6.45 0.09
C VAL A 45 8.65 -6.68 1.00
N TYR A 46 7.78 -5.68 1.05
CA TYR A 46 6.62 -5.63 1.92
C TYR A 46 5.34 -5.45 1.12
N HIS A 47 4.26 -5.94 1.70
CA HIS A 47 2.90 -5.80 1.22
C HIS A 47 2.13 -4.98 2.24
N ALA A 48 1.48 -3.90 1.80
CA ALA A 48 0.51 -3.15 2.58
C ALA A 48 -0.90 -3.53 2.13
N TYR A 49 -1.76 -3.74 3.11
CA TYR A 49 -3.19 -3.86 2.93
C TYR A 49 -3.85 -2.70 3.66
N GLY A 50 -4.65 -1.92 2.95
CA GLY A 50 -5.31 -0.75 3.52
C GLY A 50 -6.62 -0.43 2.82
N GLN A 51 -7.40 0.44 3.45
CA GLN A 51 -8.63 0.97 2.89
C GLN A 51 -8.52 2.50 2.84
N THR A 52 -8.81 3.09 1.68
CA THR A 52 -8.93 4.54 1.54
C THR A 52 -10.17 5.05 2.28
N VAL A 53 -10.24 6.35 2.57
CA VAL A 53 -11.42 7.05 3.12
C VAL A 53 -12.62 6.92 2.18
N THR A 54 -12.38 6.86 0.87
CA THR A 54 -13.43 6.59 -0.13
C THR A 54 -13.90 5.13 -0.14
N GLY A 55 -13.28 4.27 0.65
CA GLY A 55 -13.69 2.88 0.87
C GLY A 55 -13.03 1.86 -0.05
N ARG A 56 -12.10 2.26 -0.93
CA ARG A 56 -11.38 1.36 -1.83
C ARG A 56 -10.37 0.53 -1.05
N TYR A 57 -10.33 -0.77 -1.31
CA TYR A 57 -9.35 -1.67 -0.69
C TYR A 57 -8.14 -1.81 -1.60
N LEU A 58 -6.98 -1.34 -1.15
CA LEU A 58 -5.77 -1.34 -1.96
C LEU A 58 -4.71 -2.30 -1.40
N PHE A 59 -4.09 -3.03 -2.33
CA PHE A 59 -2.90 -3.83 -2.08
C PHE A 59 -1.68 -3.17 -2.70
N VAL A 60 -0.65 -2.92 -1.90
CA VAL A 60 0.56 -2.24 -2.34
C VAL A 60 1.78 -3.07 -2.04
N VAL A 61 2.61 -3.28 -3.04
CA VAL A 61 3.94 -3.86 -2.88
C VAL A 61 4.95 -2.74 -2.85
N PHE A 62 5.81 -2.72 -1.84
CA PHE A 62 6.82 -1.69 -1.66
C PHE A 62 8.11 -2.24 -1.10
N ARG A 63 9.19 -1.49 -1.31
CA ARG A 63 10.48 -1.73 -0.66
C ARG A 63 10.60 -0.79 0.53
N HIS A 64 10.96 -1.34 1.69
CA HIS A 64 11.41 -0.52 2.82
C HIS A 64 12.87 -0.11 2.58
N LEU A 65 13.16 1.17 2.76
CA LEU A 65 14.47 1.78 2.59
C LEU A 65 14.96 2.27 3.95
N ASP A 66 16.26 2.58 4.03
CA ASP A 66 16.83 3.14 5.24
C ASP A 66 16.18 4.47 5.63
N GLY A 67 16.18 4.78 6.93
CA GLY A 67 15.60 6.01 7.46
C GLY A 67 14.06 6.05 7.46
N GLY A 68 13.40 4.88 7.46
CA GLY A 68 11.94 4.79 7.54
C GLY A 68 11.23 5.14 6.22
N LYS A 69 11.97 5.27 5.11
CA LYS A 69 11.37 5.58 3.81
C LYS A 69 10.84 4.33 3.15
N ALA A 70 9.83 4.48 2.30
CA ALA A 70 9.30 3.39 1.50
C ALA A 70 9.13 3.82 0.04
N ARG A 71 9.37 2.86 -0.86
CA ARG A 71 9.19 3.07 -2.31
C ARG A 71 8.20 2.05 -2.87
N PRO A 72 7.04 2.48 -3.38
CA PRO A 72 6.09 1.61 -4.07
C PRO A 72 6.70 0.95 -5.32
N ILE A 73 6.30 -0.29 -5.57
CA ILE A 73 6.68 -1.10 -6.74
C ILE A 73 5.46 -1.33 -7.63
N THR A 74 4.32 -1.62 -7.00
CA THR A 74 3.00 -1.72 -7.63
C THR A 74 1.91 -1.47 -6.60
N ALA A 75 0.76 -0.98 -7.05
CA ALA A 75 -0.45 -0.81 -6.25
C ALA A 75 -1.66 -1.14 -7.12
N TYR A 76 -2.65 -1.82 -6.55
CA TYR A 76 -3.89 -2.17 -7.24
C TYR A 76 -5.01 -2.50 -6.25
N GLU A 77 -6.23 -2.54 -6.76
CA GLU A 77 -7.40 -2.91 -5.97
C GLU A 77 -7.36 -4.38 -5.54
N MET A 78 -7.61 -4.64 -4.26
CA MET A 78 -7.58 -5.99 -3.72
C MET A 78 -8.60 -6.89 -4.42
N THR A 79 -8.14 -8.09 -4.79
CA THR A 79 -9.05 -9.21 -5.15
C THR A 79 -9.91 -9.63 -3.96
N ASP A 80 -11.03 -10.32 -4.22
CA ASP A 80 -11.91 -10.84 -3.18
C ASP A 80 -11.17 -11.65 -2.11
N LYS A 81 -10.22 -12.48 -2.53
CA LYS A 81 -9.38 -13.29 -1.62
C LYS A 81 -8.52 -12.41 -0.71
N GLN A 82 -7.92 -11.35 -1.26
CA GLN A 82 -7.12 -10.39 -0.49
C GLN A 82 -8.01 -9.57 0.45
N GLN A 83 -9.20 -9.13 0.02
CA GLN A 83 -10.15 -8.43 0.88
C GLN A 83 -10.65 -9.32 2.03
N HIS A 84 -10.97 -10.58 1.76
CA HIS A 84 -11.35 -11.55 2.80
C HIS A 84 -10.21 -11.81 3.78
N TYR A 85 -8.97 -11.85 3.31
CA TYR A 85 -7.80 -11.92 4.20
C TYR A 85 -7.67 -10.65 5.05
N TYR A 86 -7.69 -9.47 4.43
CA TYR A 86 -7.52 -8.20 5.12
C TYR A 86 -8.59 -7.98 6.18
N ARG A 87 -9.87 -8.23 5.85
CA ARG A 87 -10.98 -8.13 6.81
C ARG A 87 -10.83 -9.05 8.01
N ARG A 88 -10.32 -10.27 7.82
CA ARG A 88 -10.04 -11.18 8.95
C ARG A 88 -8.93 -10.69 9.87
N VAL A 89 -7.91 -10.05 9.31
CA VAL A 89 -6.80 -9.50 10.10
C VAL A 89 -7.22 -8.20 10.80
N LYS A 90 -7.88 -7.29 10.08
CA LYS A 90 -8.33 -5.99 10.60
C LYS A 90 -9.45 -6.14 11.64
N GLY A 91 -10.42 -7.03 11.41
CA GLY A 91 -11.53 -7.29 12.33
C GLY A 91 -11.20 -8.22 13.51
N GLY A 92 -9.97 -8.74 13.56
CA GLY A 92 -9.47 -9.55 14.68
C GLY A 92 -8.50 -8.78 15.60
N SER A 93 -8.34 -7.47 15.40
CA SER A 93 -7.49 -6.58 16.22
C SER A 93 -8.33 -5.71 17.14
#